data_AF-A0A239F7E0-F1
#
_entry.id   AF-A0A239F7E0-F1
#
_cell.length_a   1.000
_cell.length_b   1.000
_cell.length_c   1.000
_cell.angle_alpha   90.00
_cell.angle_beta   90.00
_cell.angle_gamma   90.00
#
_symmetry.space_group_name_H-M   'P 1'
#
loop_
_entity.id
_entity.type
_entity.pdbx_description
1 polymer ?
#
loop_
_entity_poly.entity_id
_entity_poly.type
_entity_poly.pdbx_seq_one_letter_code
_entity_poly.pdbx_strand_id
1 'polypeptide(L)'
;MHENTPFPLAFRGYEREPVDAALSQLSRKVTETEGQLAEARRQIATLDERILRTEGEVAAAKMAAAEAHARAAEADEPSYSGLGARVEVLLRSAEEQSAALRSAATAQADELVAKAQQEAERLRQESRQESQDLLAQSERKSDELLASAASESAAILTAAESTARETVAAAQRDAERLRTTAEAEITQLRSTTDQDLAARRAAAETERTALLAQSRAEADRLVSDAEELAAKQRSEAQEQVDAMLAAATAEAEQLRATARQEAEQTKAQAHEAAQADRENAHKAAVEQLDAARAHADGIRHEAQLALNQANAQAAEIREEARTELEKAQTQASVLQAEAEQALEAARTEAATLLAAARERLDEARTQAEMMHAAARRSRSEADLAIAEQREESAKVIADEAAAAQERVTALVTESTERAAEAEQRTNEAIAQLQKVQEETAHLRTQATRQAQEQADEILAQARKDAERIRVEAAEQAAQELSATQKQVDSLREERDSIASHLHDLRTLLSGAPMDVVAPSAPSAPDQPEIADQEQQDALGSDEPATTTGAQRRIKRA
;
A
#
# COMPACT_ATOMS: atom_id res chain seq x y z
N MET A 1 -5.03 38.95 -51.71
CA MET A 1 -3.94 39.88 -52.08
C MET A 1 -4.57 41.21 -52.46
N HIS A 2 -4.13 42.24 -51.75
CA HIS A 2 -4.31 43.69 -51.84
C HIS A 2 -5.53 44.26 -52.58
N GLU A 3 -6.42 44.90 -51.81
CA GLU A 3 -7.39 45.90 -52.27
C GLU A 3 -6.63 47.04 -52.96
N ASN A 4 -6.46 46.91 -54.27
CA ASN A 4 -5.75 47.87 -55.09
C ASN A 4 -6.73 48.96 -55.52
N THR A 5 -6.95 49.94 -54.66
CA THR A 5 -7.71 51.14 -55.04
C THR A 5 -6.81 51.95 -55.98
N PRO A 6 -7.13 52.13 -57.28
CA PRO A 6 -6.21 52.68 -58.28
C PRO A 6 -6.11 54.21 -58.23
N PHE A 7 -6.65 54.84 -57.20
CA PHE A 7 -6.69 56.29 -57.03
C PHE A 7 -6.13 56.67 -55.65
N PRO A 8 -5.07 57.50 -55.58
CA PRO A 8 -4.52 57.96 -54.31
C PRO A 8 -5.56 58.80 -53.53
N LEU A 9 -5.75 58.46 -52.24
CA LEU A 9 -6.65 59.19 -51.33
C LEU A 9 -5.93 60.39 -50.72
N ALA A 10 -6.48 61.59 -50.89
CA ALA A 10 -6.05 62.82 -50.22
C ALA A 10 -7.01 63.18 -49.08
N PHE A 11 -6.59 64.10 -48.19
CA PHE A 11 -7.20 64.38 -46.88
C PHE A 11 -8.66 64.93 -46.88
N ARG A 12 -9.34 64.92 -48.04
CA ARG A 12 -10.80 64.92 -48.24
C ARG A 12 -11.07 64.68 -49.75
N GLY A 13 -10.87 63.45 -50.23
CA GLY A 13 -11.30 63.01 -51.57
C GLY A 13 -10.21 62.38 -52.44
N TYR A 14 -10.49 62.22 -53.73
CA TYR A 14 -9.57 61.69 -54.74
C TYR A 14 -8.82 62.82 -55.45
N GLU A 15 -7.58 62.58 -55.88
CA GLU A 15 -6.84 63.53 -56.71
C GLU A 15 -7.46 63.65 -58.10
N ARG A 16 -7.72 64.89 -58.54
CA ARG A 16 -8.52 65.17 -59.75
C ARG A 16 -7.82 64.77 -61.04
N GLU A 17 -6.50 64.94 -61.13
CA GLU A 17 -5.76 64.74 -62.37
C GLU A 17 -5.62 63.25 -62.80
N PRO A 18 -5.30 62.30 -61.90
CA PRO A 18 -5.32 60.87 -62.23
C PRO A 18 -6.74 60.36 -62.53
N VAL A 19 -7.75 60.88 -61.82
CA VAL A 19 -9.16 60.50 -62.01
C VAL A 19 -9.70 61.03 -63.33
N ASP A 20 -9.40 62.28 -63.72
CA ASP A 20 -9.81 62.86 -65.01
C ASP A 20 -9.14 62.15 -66.18
N ALA A 21 -7.86 61.74 -66.05
CA ALA A 21 -7.17 60.94 -67.05
C ALA A 21 -7.80 59.53 -67.18
N ALA A 22 -8.11 58.87 -66.06
CA ALA A 22 -8.79 57.58 -66.05
C ALA A 22 -10.22 57.67 -66.60
N LEU A 23 -10.97 58.73 -66.28
CA LEU A 23 -12.31 59.00 -66.82
C LEU A 23 -12.27 59.34 -68.31
N SER A 24 -11.26 60.07 -68.78
CA SER A 24 -11.07 60.36 -70.22
C SER A 24 -10.68 59.11 -71.00
N GLN A 25 -9.85 58.24 -70.41
CA GLN A 25 -9.49 56.96 -71.00
C GLN A 25 -10.65 55.97 -70.97
N LEU A 26 -11.44 55.96 -69.90
CA LEU A 26 -12.64 55.13 -69.78
C LEU A 26 -13.73 55.62 -70.74
N SER A 27 -13.96 56.94 -70.85
CA SER A 27 -14.93 57.49 -71.81
C SER A 27 -14.51 57.26 -73.27
N ARG A 28 -13.21 57.34 -73.60
CA ARG A 28 -12.71 56.88 -74.91
C ARG A 28 -12.93 55.40 -75.14
N LYS A 29 -12.64 54.55 -74.16
CA LYS A 29 -12.92 53.11 -74.27
C LYS A 29 -14.40 52.83 -74.41
N VAL A 30 -15.28 53.55 -73.69
CA VAL A 30 -16.73 53.40 -73.81
C VAL A 30 -17.22 53.85 -75.18
N THR A 31 -16.75 54.97 -75.71
CA THR A 31 -17.12 55.40 -77.07
C THR A 31 -16.56 54.48 -78.16
N GLU A 32 -15.37 53.91 -77.96
CA GLU A 32 -14.79 52.92 -78.85
C GLU A 32 -15.58 51.59 -78.80
N THR A 33 -15.96 51.10 -77.62
CA THR A 33 -16.78 49.89 -77.48
C THR A 33 -18.21 50.11 -77.96
N GLU A 34 -18.79 51.30 -77.78
CA GLU A 34 -20.08 51.68 -78.37
C GLU A 34 -20.01 51.73 -79.90
N GLY A 35 -18.90 52.23 -80.48
CA GLY A 35 -18.64 52.20 -81.92
C GLY A 35 -18.52 50.76 -82.45
N GLN A 36 -17.75 49.91 -81.77
CA GLN A 36 -17.61 48.49 -82.10
C GLN A 36 -18.96 47.76 -81.97
N LEU A 37 -19.77 48.09 -80.96
CA LEU A 37 -21.11 47.51 -80.80
C LEU A 37 -22.07 47.96 -81.90
N ALA A 38 -22.01 49.23 -82.32
CA ALA A 38 -22.82 49.73 -83.43
C ALA A 38 -22.42 49.08 -84.76
N GLU A 39 -21.13 48.84 -84.97
CA GLU A 39 -20.62 48.16 -86.16
C GLU A 39 -20.97 46.67 -86.17
N ALA A 40 -20.82 45.97 -85.04
CA ALA A 40 -21.27 44.59 -84.87
C ALA A 40 -22.78 44.45 -85.12
N ARG A 41 -23.59 45.41 -84.63
CA ARG A 41 -25.04 45.43 -84.90
C ARG A 41 -25.37 45.63 -86.38
N ARG A 42 -24.63 46.47 -87.10
CA ARG A 42 -24.79 46.62 -88.56
C ARG A 42 -24.39 45.35 -89.32
N GLN A 43 -23.31 44.69 -88.88
CA GLN A 43 -22.87 43.42 -89.45
C GLN A 43 -23.92 42.32 -89.22
N ILE A 44 -24.47 42.22 -88.02
CA ILE A 44 -25.56 41.30 -87.70
C ILE A 44 -26.77 41.58 -88.59
N ALA A 45 -27.21 42.84 -88.70
CA ALA A 45 -28.34 43.19 -89.57
C ALA A 45 -28.09 42.82 -91.05
N THR A 46 -26.86 42.99 -91.54
CA THR A 46 -26.48 42.60 -92.91
C THR A 46 -26.44 41.08 -93.08
N LEU A 47 -25.99 40.35 -92.05
CA LEU A 47 -26.00 38.89 -92.03
C LEU A 47 -27.43 38.36 -91.95
N ASP A 48 -28.30 38.97 -91.15
CA ASP A 48 -29.72 38.61 -91.05
C ASP A 48 -30.44 38.82 -92.39
N GLU A 49 -30.16 39.92 -93.09
CA GLU A 49 -30.71 40.14 -94.44
C GLU A 49 -30.19 39.09 -95.44
N ARG A 50 -28.92 38.69 -95.32
CA ARG A 50 -28.36 37.58 -96.13
C ARG A 50 -28.98 36.24 -95.75
N ILE A 51 -29.18 35.94 -94.47
CA ILE A 51 -29.81 34.70 -94.00
C ILE A 51 -31.23 34.63 -94.56
N LEU A 52 -32.05 35.67 -94.38
CA LEU A 52 -33.40 35.76 -94.94
C LEU A 52 -33.41 35.59 -96.46
N ARG A 53 -32.45 36.20 -97.17
CA ARG A 53 -32.31 36.03 -98.63
C ARG A 53 -31.97 34.59 -99.00
N THR A 54 -31.00 33.97 -98.31
CA THR A 54 -30.62 32.58 -98.57
C THR A 54 -31.71 31.60 -98.18
N GLU A 55 -32.47 31.85 -97.12
CA GLU A 55 -33.64 31.06 -96.74
C GLU A 55 -34.75 31.21 -97.78
N GLY A 56 -34.96 32.41 -98.32
CA GLY A 56 -35.85 32.66 -99.45
C GLY A 56 -35.41 31.94 -100.73
N GLU A 57 -34.12 31.95 -101.05
CA GLU A 57 -33.55 31.21 -102.17
C GLU A 57 -33.65 29.70 -101.98
N VAL A 58 -33.42 29.18 -100.76
CA VAL A 58 -33.60 27.76 -100.42
C VAL A 58 -35.07 27.36 -100.48
N ALA A 59 -36.00 28.19 -100.01
CA ALA A 59 -37.42 27.94 -100.11
C ALA A 59 -37.88 27.94 -101.57
N ALA A 60 -37.42 28.91 -102.39
CA ALA A 60 -37.68 28.94 -103.82
C ALA A 60 -37.08 27.73 -104.55
N ALA A 61 -35.86 27.32 -104.19
CA ALA A 61 -35.22 26.13 -104.74
C ALA A 61 -35.95 24.85 -104.33
N LYS A 62 -36.46 24.76 -103.09
CA LYS A 62 -37.30 23.64 -102.63
C LYS A 62 -38.64 23.59 -103.35
N MET A 63 -39.29 24.73 -103.61
CA MET A 63 -40.53 24.77 -104.39
C MET A 63 -40.28 24.45 -105.87
N ALA A 64 -39.18 24.93 -106.46
CA ALA A 64 -38.77 24.57 -107.81
C ALA A 64 -38.40 23.09 -107.91
N ALA A 65 -37.76 22.51 -106.89
CA ALA A 65 -37.51 21.07 -106.80
C ALA A 65 -38.81 20.28 -106.63
N ALA A 66 -39.76 20.75 -105.82
CA ALA A 66 -41.08 20.12 -105.67
C ALA A 66 -41.89 20.20 -106.98
N GLU A 67 -41.86 21.32 -107.71
CA GLU A 67 -42.44 21.44 -109.05
C GLU A 67 -41.71 20.56 -110.07
N ALA A 68 -40.38 20.48 -110.02
CA ALA A 68 -39.61 19.59 -110.88
C ALA A 68 -39.90 18.12 -110.56
N HIS A 69 -40.09 17.76 -109.29
CA HIS A 69 -40.52 16.43 -108.87
C HIS A 69 -41.98 16.15 -109.25
N ALA A 70 -42.87 17.14 -109.23
CA ALA A 70 -44.25 16.98 -109.73
C ALA A 70 -44.27 16.82 -111.26
N ARG A 71 -43.47 17.59 -112.00
CA ARG A 71 -43.27 17.43 -113.45
C ARG A 71 -42.58 16.11 -113.79
N ALA A 72 -41.64 15.64 -112.97
CA ALA A 72 -41.05 14.32 -113.10
C ALA A 72 -42.08 13.22 -112.80
N ALA A 73 -42.93 13.37 -111.79
CA ALA A 73 -44.00 12.42 -111.49
C ALA A 73 -45.09 12.37 -112.57
N GLU A 74 -45.39 13.49 -113.25
CA GLU A 74 -46.25 13.51 -114.45
C GLU A 74 -45.55 12.99 -115.71
N ALA A 75 -44.22 13.16 -115.84
CA ALA A 75 -43.43 12.65 -116.96
C ALA A 75 -43.00 11.17 -116.80
N ASP A 76 -43.10 10.63 -115.59
CA ASP A 76 -42.81 9.24 -115.22
C ASP A 76 -44.12 8.43 -115.06
N GLU A 77 -45.22 8.91 -115.66
CA GLU A 77 -46.36 8.06 -116.01
C GLU A 77 -45.94 7.24 -117.25
N PRO A 78 -45.57 5.96 -117.08
CA PRO A 78 -44.95 5.22 -118.16
C PRO A 78 -46.03 4.76 -119.14
N SER A 79 -46.21 5.52 -120.22
CA SER A 79 -47.12 5.17 -121.32
C SER A 79 -46.55 4.01 -122.15
N TYR A 80 -46.76 2.78 -121.68
CA TYR A 80 -46.49 1.52 -122.39
C TYR A 80 -47.62 1.15 -123.37
N SER A 81 -48.10 2.08 -124.18
CA SER A 81 -49.21 1.85 -125.14
C SER A 81 -48.85 0.99 -126.36
N GLY A 82 -47.72 0.28 -126.35
CA GLY A 82 -47.19 -0.44 -127.51
C GLY A 82 -46.69 -1.86 -127.25
N LEU A 83 -46.72 -2.36 -126.02
CA LEU A 83 -46.22 -3.69 -125.65
C LEU A 83 -47.24 -4.42 -124.75
N GLY A 84 -48.38 -4.82 -125.35
CA GLY A 84 -49.38 -5.76 -124.81
C GLY A 84 -49.71 -5.67 -123.32
N ALA A 85 -50.85 -5.06 -122.98
CA ALA A 85 -51.42 -4.83 -121.63
C ALA A 85 -51.36 -6.00 -120.60
N ARG A 86 -51.05 -7.23 -121.03
CA ARG A 86 -50.85 -8.39 -120.15
C ARG A 86 -49.43 -8.47 -119.55
N VAL A 87 -48.41 -7.97 -120.26
CA VAL A 87 -47.00 -7.96 -119.81
C VAL A 87 -46.75 -6.83 -118.82
N GLU A 88 -47.38 -5.67 -119.03
CA GLU A 88 -47.34 -4.53 -118.12
C GLU A 88 -47.96 -4.85 -116.74
N VAL A 89 -49.13 -5.52 -116.72
CA VAL A 89 -49.78 -5.95 -115.47
C VAL A 89 -48.93 -6.98 -114.72
N LEU A 90 -48.26 -7.89 -115.44
CA LEU A 90 -47.35 -8.87 -114.83
C LEU A 90 -46.08 -8.22 -114.26
N LEU A 91 -45.46 -7.27 -114.98
CA LEU A 91 -44.29 -6.54 -114.49
C LEU A 91 -44.64 -5.64 -113.29
N ARG A 92 -45.76 -4.93 -113.33
CA ARG A 92 -46.25 -4.11 -112.21
C ARG A 92 -46.56 -4.97 -110.98
N SER A 93 -47.23 -6.10 -111.17
CA SER A 93 -47.51 -7.06 -110.10
C SER A 93 -46.23 -7.69 -109.55
N ALA A 94 -45.24 -8.00 -110.39
CA ALA A 94 -43.96 -8.53 -109.96
C ALA A 94 -43.12 -7.48 -109.21
N GLU A 95 -43.17 -6.22 -109.65
CA GLU A 95 -42.48 -5.10 -109.01
C GLU A 95 -43.08 -4.76 -107.64
N GLU A 96 -44.41 -4.75 -107.53
CA GLU A 96 -45.12 -4.57 -106.25
C GLU A 96 -44.86 -5.72 -105.28
N GLN A 97 -44.91 -6.98 -105.75
CA GLN A 97 -44.55 -8.14 -104.93
C GLN A 97 -43.09 -8.12 -104.48
N SER A 98 -42.19 -7.62 -105.31
CA SER A 98 -40.77 -7.54 -104.97
C SER A 98 -40.46 -6.37 -104.07
N ALA A 99 -41.12 -5.22 -104.24
CA ALA A 99 -41.05 -4.11 -103.29
C ALA A 99 -41.57 -4.55 -101.92
N ALA A 100 -42.67 -5.31 -101.88
CA ALA A 100 -43.19 -5.91 -100.67
C ALA A 100 -42.20 -6.92 -100.05
N LEU A 101 -41.58 -7.79 -100.86
CA LEU A 101 -40.57 -8.76 -100.39
C LEU A 101 -39.31 -8.07 -99.86
N ARG A 102 -38.81 -7.02 -100.53
CA ARG A 102 -37.66 -6.23 -100.06
C ARG A 102 -37.98 -5.48 -98.77
N SER A 103 -39.19 -4.90 -98.67
CA SER A 103 -39.66 -4.25 -97.45
C SER A 103 -39.79 -5.25 -96.31
N ALA A 104 -40.32 -6.45 -96.57
CA ALA A 104 -40.43 -7.52 -95.60
C ALA A 104 -39.06 -8.04 -95.15
N ALA A 105 -38.11 -8.26 -96.08
CA ALA A 105 -36.74 -8.67 -95.77
C ALA A 105 -35.98 -7.61 -94.97
N THR A 106 -36.16 -6.32 -95.29
CA THR A 106 -35.56 -5.21 -94.53
C THR A 106 -36.17 -5.13 -93.13
N ALA A 107 -37.50 -5.20 -93.00
CA ALA A 107 -38.17 -5.22 -91.71
C ALA A 107 -37.77 -6.43 -90.86
N GLN A 108 -37.61 -7.61 -91.47
CA GLN A 108 -37.14 -8.82 -90.79
C GLN A 108 -35.68 -8.69 -90.33
N ALA A 109 -34.81 -8.10 -91.15
CA ALA A 109 -33.43 -7.82 -90.77
C ALA A 109 -33.37 -6.82 -89.59
N ASP A 110 -34.14 -5.74 -89.64
CA ASP A 110 -34.21 -4.75 -88.57
C ASP A 110 -34.78 -5.36 -87.28
N GLU A 111 -35.80 -6.23 -87.37
CA GLU A 111 -36.37 -6.97 -86.24
C GLU A 111 -35.35 -7.94 -85.63
N LEU A 112 -34.56 -8.65 -86.44
CA LEU A 112 -33.50 -9.54 -85.96
C LEU A 112 -32.40 -8.76 -85.24
N VAL A 113 -31.95 -7.63 -85.79
CA VAL A 113 -30.97 -6.75 -85.13
C VAL A 113 -31.50 -6.22 -83.81
N ALA A 114 -32.75 -5.74 -83.78
CA ALA A 114 -33.36 -5.21 -82.57
C ALA A 114 -33.47 -6.28 -81.47
N LYS A 115 -33.87 -7.51 -81.82
CA LYS A 115 -33.92 -8.64 -80.87
C LYS A 115 -32.53 -9.01 -80.36
N ALA A 116 -31.53 -9.14 -81.23
CA ALA A 116 -30.17 -9.47 -80.82
C ALA A 116 -29.54 -8.37 -79.96
N GLN A 117 -29.81 -7.10 -80.24
CA GLN A 117 -29.39 -5.98 -79.39
C GLN A 117 -30.07 -6.03 -78.01
N GLN A 118 -31.36 -6.35 -77.96
CA GLN A 118 -32.08 -6.51 -76.70
C GLN A 118 -31.56 -7.70 -75.88
N GLU A 119 -31.28 -8.83 -76.52
CA GLU A 119 -30.71 -10.02 -75.88
C GLU A 119 -29.29 -9.76 -75.35
N ALA A 120 -28.44 -9.12 -76.16
CA ALA A 120 -27.10 -8.71 -75.76
C ALA A 120 -27.11 -7.73 -74.57
N GLU A 121 -28.02 -6.75 -74.57
CA GLU A 121 -28.16 -5.81 -73.44
C GLU A 121 -28.69 -6.50 -72.19
N ARG A 122 -29.65 -7.42 -72.34
CA ARG A 122 -30.16 -8.24 -71.24
C ARG A 122 -29.04 -9.09 -70.62
N LEU A 123 -28.22 -9.75 -71.43
CA LEU A 123 -27.08 -10.54 -70.96
C LEU A 123 -26.05 -9.68 -70.22
N ARG A 124 -25.76 -8.46 -70.72
CA ARG A 124 -24.88 -7.50 -70.04
C ARG A 124 -25.46 -7.00 -68.73
N GLN A 125 -26.77 -6.79 -68.65
CA GLN A 125 -27.44 -6.36 -67.43
C GLN A 125 -27.47 -7.47 -66.38
N GLU A 126 -27.83 -8.70 -66.77
CA GLU A 126 -27.87 -9.89 -65.91
C GLU A 126 -26.47 -10.17 -65.33
N SER A 127 -25.43 -10.20 -66.16
CA SER A 127 -24.03 -10.40 -65.72
C SER A 127 -23.49 -9.25 -64.86
N ARG A 128 -23.87 -8.00 -65.15
CA ARG A 128 -23.52 -6.85 -64.30
C ARG A 128 -24.16 -6.97 -62.92
N GLN A 129 -25.42 -7.38 -62.85
CA GLN A 129 -26.13 -7.61 -61.60
C GLN A 129 -25.50 -8.76 -60.82
N GLU A 130 -25.25 -9.89 -61.47
CA GLU A 130 -24.57 -11.05 -60.86
C GLU A 130 -23.19 -10.68 -60.28
N SER A 131 -22.40 -9.90 -61.03
CA SER A 131 -21.10 -9.40 -60.57
C SER A 131 -21.22 -8.47 -59.36
N GLN A 132 -22.23 -7.60 -59.35
CA GLN A 132 -22.49 -6.70 -58.21
C GLN A 132 -22.95 -7.49 -56.98
N ASP A 133 -23.80 -8.50 -57.17
CA ASP A 133 -24.28 -9.36 -56.09
C ASP A 133 -23.13 -10.20 -55.50
N LEU A 134 -22.24 -10.74 -56.34
CA LEU A 134 -21.04 -11.46 -55.90
C LEU A 134 -20.10 -10.56 -55.09
N LEU A 135 -19.83 -9.35 -55.56
CA LEU A 135 -19.01 -8.38 -54.83
C LEU A 135 -19.65 -8.00 -53.49
N ALA A 136 -20.94 -7.67 -53.48
CA ALA A 136 -21.66 -7.29 -52.27
C ALA A 136 -21.72 -8.45 -51.25
N GLN A 137 -21.89 -9.69 -51.71
CA GLN A 137 -21.84 -10.87 -50.84
C GLN A 137 -20.45 -11.07 -50.25
N SER A 138 -19.41 -10.86 -51.06
CA SER A 138 -18.02 -11.03 -50.64
C SER A 138 -17.58 -9.95 -49.65
N GLU A 139 -18.00 -8.70 -49.87
CA GLU A 139 -17.83 -7.58 -48.93
C GLU A 139 -18.45 -7.90 -47.57
N ARG A 140 -19.73 -8.34 -47.54
CA ARG A 140 -20.38 -8.73 -46.29
C ARG A 140 -19.63 -9.86 -45.57
N LYS A 141 -19.14 -10.85 -46.32
CA LYS A 141 -18.37 -11.98 -45.76
C LYS A 141 -17.04 -11.52 -45.17
N SER A 142 -16.35 -10.61 -45.84
CA SER A 142 -15.10 -10.00 -45.34
C SER A 142 -15.36 -9.16 -44.10
N ASP A 143 -16.42 -8.35 -44.08
CA ASP A 143 -16.83 -7.56 -42.91
C ASP A 143 -17.19 -8.46 -41.72
N GLU A 144 -17.92 -9.54 -41.96
CA GLU A 144 -18.27 -10.54 -40.93
C GLU A 144 -17.02 -11.22 -40.36
N LEU A 145 -16.07 -11.60 -41.21
CA LEU A 145 -14.80 -12.22 -40.79
C LEU A 145 -13.97 -11.25 -39.93
N LEU A 146 -13.86 -9.99 -40.35
CA LEU A 146 -13.17 -8.96 -39.58
C LEU A 146 -13.87 -8.67 -38.25
N ALA A 147 -15.19 -8.59 -38.24
CA ALA A 147 -15.98 -8.39 -37.03
C ALA A 147 -15.86 -9.56 -36.05
N SER A 148 -15.90 -10.81 -36.54
CA SER A 148 -15.70 -12.01 -35.71
C SER A 148 -14.30 -12.01 -35.09
N ALA A 149 -13.26 -11.80 -35.89
CA ALA A 149 -11.88 -11.78 -35.41
C ALA A 149 -11.64 -10.67 -34.37
N ALA A 150 -12.24 -9.48 -34.57
CA ALA A 150 -12.16 -8.37 -33.62
C ALA A 150 -12.87 -8.71 -32.29
N SER A 151 -14.08 -9.30 -32.37
CA SER A 151 -14.85 -9.72 -31.19
C SER A 151 -14.14 -10.82 -30.40
N GLU A 152 -13.66 -11.86 -31.08
CA GLU A 152 -12.92 -12.97 -30.47
C GLU A 152 -11.64 -12.48 -29.78
N SER A 153 -10.88 -11.61 -30.46
CA SER A 153 -9.65 -11.04 -29.88
C SER A 153 -9.94 -10.17 -28.64
N ALA A 154 -11.03 -9.40 -28.66
CA ALA A 154 -11.45 -8.59 -27.52
C ALA A 154 -11.91 -9.45 -26.34
N ALA A 155 -12.61 -10.56 -26.61
CA ALA A 155 -13.02 -11.52 -25.59
C ALA A 155 -11.82 -12.20 -24.93
N ILE A 156 -10.84 -12.66 -25.73
CA ILE A 156 -9.60 -13.27 -25.22
C ILE A 156 -8.82 -12.27 -24.35
N LEU A 157 -8.68 -11.02 -24.78
CA LEU A 157 -8.03 -9.97 -23.99
C LEU A 157 -8.72 -9.74 -22.64
N THR A 158 -10.04 -9.60 -22.65
CA THR A 158 -10.81 -9.36 -21.43
C THR A 158 -10.67 -10.51 -20.45
N ALA A 159 -10.73 -11.76 -20.95
CA ALA A 159 -10.56 -12.96 -20.14
C ALA A 159 -9.13 -13.08 -19.56
N ALA A 160 -8.11 -12.83 -20.39
CA ALA A 160 -6.71 -12.84 -19.97
C ALA A 160 -6.42 -11.75 -18.92
N GLU A 161 -6.92 -10.52 -19.14
CA GLU A 161 -6.79 -9.42 -18.19
C GLU A 161 -7.50 -9.70 -16.86
N SER A 162 -8.72 -10.27 -16.89
CA SER A 162 -9.45 -10.61 -15.66
C SER A 162 -8.69 -11.66 -14.86
N THR A 163 -8.26 -12.74 -15.51
CA THR A 163 -7.53 -13.84 -14.87
C THR A 163 -6.21 -13.32 -14.28
N ALA A 164 -5.46 -12.51 -15.02
CA ALA A 164 -4.21 -11.94 -14.54
C ALA A 164 -4.43 -10.95 -13.38
N ARG A 165 -5.47 -10.11 -13.44
CA ARG A 165 -5.80 -9.21 -12.32
C ARG A 165 -6.20 -9.99 -11.07
N GLU A 166 -6.93 -11.09 -11.23
CA GLU A 166 -7.32 -11.96 -10.12
C GLU A 166 -6.11 -12.63 -9.46
N THR A 167 -5.14 -13.12 -10.24
CA THR A 167 -3.91 -13.73 -9.68
C THR A 167 -3.06 -12.69 -8.95
N VAL A 168 -2.89 -11.49 -9.50
CA VAL A 168 -2.19 -10.39 -8.82
C VAL A 168 -2.93 -9.97 -7.56
N ALA A 169 -4.26 -9.82 -7.60
CA ALA A 169 -5.06 -9.48 -6.44
C ALA A 169 -5.05 -10.58 -5.37
N ALA A 170 -4.97 -11.85 -5.75
CA ALA A 170 -4.79 -12.97 -4.83
C ALA A 170 -3.41 -12.91 -4.16
N ALA A 171 -2.34 -12.74 -4.95
CA ALA A 171 -0.97 -12.62 -4.44
C ALA A 171 -0.83 -11.43 -3.48
N GLN A 172 -1.40 -10.26 -3.82
CA GLN A 172 -1.38 -9.08 -2.97
C GLN A 172 -2.10 -9.30 -1.64
N ARG A 173 -3.27 -9.95 -1.67
CA ARG A 173 -4.00 -10.31 -0.44
C ARG A 173 -3.22 -11.30 0.42
N ASP A 174 -2.56 -12.27 -0.20
CA ASP A 174 -1.72 -13.24 0.53
C ASP A 174 -0.50 -12.57 1.16
N ALA A 175 0.16 -11.65 0.47
CA ALA A 175 1.26 -10.87 1.02
C ALA A 175 0.82 -9.97 2.18
N GLU A 176 -0.31 -9.28 2.05
CA GLU A 176 -0.89 -8.47 3.13
C GLU A 176 -1.25 -9.35 4.34
N ARG A 177 -1.84 -10.52 4.12
CA ARG A 177 -2.18 -11.48 5.18
C ARG A 177 -0.92 -11.99 5.88
N LEU A 178 0.14 -12.30 5.15
CA LEU A 178 1.41 -12.73 5.74
C LEU A 178 2.07 -11.61 6.54
N ARG A 179 2.08 -10.37 6.03
CA ARG A 179 2.62 -9.20 6.74
C ARG A 179 1.87 -8.95 8.05
N THR A 180 0.54 -8.90 8.00
CA THR A 180 -0.30 -8.68 9.19
C THR A 180 -0.16 -9.80 10.23
N THR A 181 -0.05 -11.05 9.78
CA THR A 181 0.20 -12.19 10.68
C THR A 181 1.59 -12.09 11.33
N ALA A 182 2.63 -11.78 10.55
CA ALA A 182 3.99 -11.57 11.04
C ALA A 182 4.07 -10.43 12.08
N GLU A 183 3.43 -9.29 11.81
CA GLU A 183 3.37 -8.16 12.74
C GLU A 183 2.65 -8.52 14.05
N ALA A 184 1.57 -9.30 13.96
CA ALA A 184 0.85 -9.80 15.13
C ALA A 184 1.70 -10.77 15.96
N GLU A 185 2.40 -11.71 15.32
CA GLU A 185 3.32 -12.66 15.98
C GLU A 185 4.46 -11.93 16.70
N ILE A 186 5.09 -10.94 16.05
CA ILE A 186 6.15 -10.11 16.65
C ILE A 186 5.61 -9.35 17.87
N THR A 187 4.44 -8.74 17.74
CA THR A 187 3.82 -7.96 18.83
C THR A 187 3.47 -8.86 20.01
N GLN A 188 2.90 -10.03 19.75
CA GLN A 188 2.57 -11.02 20.77
C GLN A 188 3.84 -11.54 21.48
N LEU A 189 4.89 -11.89 20.74
CA LEU A 189 6.14 -12.38 21.33
C LEU A 189 6.82 -11.30 22.20
N ARG A 190 6.83 -10.04 21.75
CA ARG A 190 7.35 -8.91 22.54
C ARG A 190 6.55 -8.72 23.83
N SER A 191 5.22 -8.69 23.72
CA SER A 191 4.36 -8.49 24.89
C SER A 191 4.50 -9.62 25.92
N THR A 192 4.56 -10.88 25.47
CA THR A 192 4.75 -12.04 26.35
C THR A 192 6.14 -12.01 27.00
N THR A 193 7.19 -11.71 26.22
CA THR A 193 8.55 -11.54 26.73
C THR A 193 8.65 -10.44 27.79
N ASP A 194 8.04 -9.28 27.56
CA ASP A 194 8.04 -8.16 28.50
C ASP A 194 7.30 -8.53 29.80
N GLN A 195 6.18 -9.25 29.70
CA GLN A 195 5.43 -9.76 30.85
C GLN A 195 6.25 -10.78 31.65
N ASP A 196 6.91 -11.72 30.98
CA ASP A 196 7.76 -12.72 31.63
C ASP A 196 8.93 -12.05 32.37
N LEU A 197 9.61 -11.09 31.74
CA LEU A 197 10.69 -10.33 32.38
C LEU A 197 10.19 -9.47 33.55
N ALA A 198 8.99 -8.89 33.45
CA ALA A 198 8.38 -8.16 34.55
C ALA A 198 8.03 -9.09 35.72
N ALA A 199 7.47 -10.28 35.44
CA ALA A 199 7.14 -11.28 36.45
C ALA A 199 8.40 -11.79 37.17
N ARG A 200 9.48 -12.05 36.43
CA ARG A 200 10.79 -12.44 36.99
C ARG A 200 11.38 -11.38 37.91
N ARG A 201 11.34 -10.10 37.50
CA ARG A 201 11.78 -8.97 38.34
C ARG A 201 10.94 -8.84 39.60
N ALA A 202 9.62 -8.98 39.50
CA ALA A 202 8.72 -8.94 40.65
C ALA A 202 8.97 -10.10 41.62
N ALA A 203 9.22 -11.31 41.11
CA ALA A 203 9.56 -12.47 41.92
C ALA A 203 10.88 -12.26 42.68
N ALA A 204 11.94 -11.81 41.99
CA ALA A 204 13.23 -11.51 42.61
C ALA A 204 13.13 -10.41 43.68
N GLU A 205 12.33 -9.37 43.43
CA GLU A 205 12.09 -8.31 44.41
C GLU A 205 11.31 -8.83 45.64
N THR A 206 10.32 -9.69 45.42
CA THR A 206 9.56 -10.31 46.52
C THR A 206 10.47 -11.18 47.38
N GLU A 207 11.29 -12.02 46.77
CA GLU A 207 12.26 -12.86 47.47
C GLU A 207 13.26 -12.02 48.27
N ARG A 208 13.78 -10.93 47.70
CA ARG A 208 14.63 -9.96 48.40
C ARG A 208 13.94 -9.35 49.62
N THR A 209 12.68 -8.94 49.49
CA THR A 209 11.92 -8.39 50.62
C THR A 209 11.67 -9.43 51.71
N ALA A 210 11.43 -10.69 51.35
CA ALA A 210 11.25 -11.79 52.29
C ALA A 210 12.55 -12.08 53.07
N LEU A 211 13.69 -12.15 52.39
CA LEU A 211 15.00 -12.33 53.04
C LEU A 211 15.34 -11.18 54.00
N LEU A 212 15.07 -9.93 53.60
CA LEU A 212 15.24 -8.77 54.47
C LEU A 212 14.36 -8.83 55.72
N ALA A 213 13.09 -9.24 55.57
CA ALA A 213 12.18 -9.37 56.68
C ALA A 213 12.61 -10.49 57.64
N GLN A 214 13.04 -11.64 57.10
CA GLN A 214 13.56 -12.76 57.87
C GLN A 214 14.81 -12.37 58.67
N SER A 215 15.80 -11.75 58.01
CA SER A 215 17.03 -11.29 58.66
C SER A 215 16.77 -10.28 59.78
N ARG A 216 15.88 -9.31 59.54
CA ARG A 216 15.49 -8.33 60.57
C ARG A 216 14.84 -9.01 61.77
N ALA A 217 13.90 -9.93 61.53
CA ALA A 217 13.21 -10.66 62.59
C ALA A 217 14.18 -11.51 63.44
N GLU A 218 15.19 -12.12 62.81
CA GLU A 218 16.22 -12.89 63.52
C GLU A 218 17.12 -11.99 64.38
N ALA A 219 17.57 -10.86 63.83
CA ALA A 219 18.38 -9.91 64.58
C ALA A 219 17.61 -9.28 65.75
N ASP A 220 16.33 -8.96 65.55
CA ASP A 220 15.47 -8.38 66.59
C ASP A 220 15.17 -9.41 67.70
N ARG A 221 15.04 -10.70 67.36
CA ARG A 221 14.96 -11.79 68.35
C ARG A 221 16.22 -11.87 69.20
N LEU A 222 17.41 -11.88 68.58
CA LEU A 222 18.67 -11.93 69.32
C LEU A 222 18.87 -10.74 70.27
N VAL A 223 18.42 -9.55 69.86
CA VAL A 223 18.44 -8.35 70.71
C VAL A 223 17.44 -8.48 71.86
N SER A 224 16.22 -8.92 71.58
CA SER A 224 15.19 -9.14 72.61
C SER A 224 15.63 -10.16 73.65
N ASP A 225 16.19 -11.30 73.21
CA ASP A 225 16.68 -12.35 74.11
C ASP A 225 17.83 -11.84 75.00
N ALA A 226 18.71 -10.99 74.45
CA ALA A 226 19.80 -10.37 75.21
C ALA A 226 19.27 -9.39 76.27
N GLU A 227 18.29 -8.56 75.92
CA GLU A 227 17.67 -7.60 76.83
C GLU A 227 16.90 -8.30 77.96
N GLU A 228 16.18 -9.39 77.64
CA GLU A 228 15.45 -10.19 78.63
C GLU A 228 16.40 -10.86 79.62
N LEU A 229 17.47 -11.50 79.14
CA LEU A 229 18.48 -12.11 80.00
C LEU A 229 19.16 -11.06 80.90
N ALA A 230 19.54 -9.91 80.34
CA ALA A 230 20.15 -8.82 81.10
C ALA A 230 19.16 -8.20 82.12
N ALA A 231 17.87 -8.10 81.80
CA ALA A 231 16.85 -7.64 82.74
C ALA A 231 16.66 -8.64 83.89
N LYS A 232 16.59 -9.94 83.58
CA LYS A 232 16.46 -11.01 84.57
C LYS A 232 17.64 -11.03 85.54
N GLN A 233 18.87 -11.04 85.02
CA GLN A 233 20.09 -11.02 85.84
C GLN A 233 20.20 -9.75 86.69
N ARG A 234 19.77 -8.58 86.18
CA ARG A 234 19.70 -7.34 86.97
C ARG A 234 18.69 -7.43 88.10
N SER A 235 17.50 -7.98 87.85
CA SER A 235 16.47 -8.17 88.89
C SER A 235 16.98 -9.13 89.97
N GLU A 236 17.53 -10.27 89.58
CA GLU A 236 18.07 -11.27 90.51
C GLU A 236 19.23 -10.72 91.35
N ALA A 237 20.14 -9.95 90.74
CA ALA A 237 21.22 -9.30 91.47
C ALA A 237 20.71 -8.22 92.42
N GLN A 238 19.72 -7.41 92.01
CA GLN A 238 19.13 -6.38 92.85
C GLN A 238 18.40 -6.98 94.06
N GLU A 239 17.59 -8.02 93.85
CA GLU A 239 16.92 -8.73 94.93
C GLU A 239 17.90 -9.34 95.93
N GLN A 240 19.02 -9.90 95.45
CA GLN A 240 20.08 -10.43 96.31
C GLN A 240 20.75 -9.32 97.13
N VAL A 241 21.07 -8.18 96.49
CA VAL A 241 21.65 -7.01 97.17
C VAL A 241 20.70 -6.48 98.25
N ASP A 242 19.42 -6.31 97.93
CA ASP A 242 18.42 -5.78 98.85
C ASP A 242 18.18 -6.74 100.03
N ALA A 243 18.07 -8.06 99.76
CA ALA A 243 17.94 -9.08 100.80
C ALA A 243 19.16 -9.11 101.73
N MET A 244 20.37 -8.94 101.18
CA MET A 244 21.60 -8.92 101.98
C MET A 244 21.75 -7.66 102.81
N LEU A 245 21.40 -6.48 102.27
CA LEU A 245 21.39 -5.24 103.04
C LEU A 245 20.35 -5.33 104.17
N ALA A 246 19.17 -5.91 103.92
CA ALA A 246 18.17 -6.16 104.95
C ALA A 246 18.67 -7.14 106.04
N ALA A 247 19.33 -8.23 105.66
CA ALA A 247 19.90 -9.18 106.60
C ALA A 247 21.02 -8.58 107.46
N ALA A 248 21.97 -7.87 106.83
CA ALA A 248 23.08 -7.24 107.52
C ALA A 248 22.61 -6.12 108.47
N THR A 249 21.58 -5.35 108.08
CA THR A 249 20.99 -4.34 108.97
C THR A 249 20.25 -4.97 110.14
N ALA A 250 19.48 -6.03 109.93
CA ALA A 250 18.80 -6.75 111.00
C ALA A 250 19.78 -7.39 112.00
N GLU A 251 20.84 -8.04 111.50
CA GLU A 251 21.88 -8.64 112.34
C GLU A 251 22.65 -7.57 113.12
N ALA A 252 22.97 -6.44 112.48
CA ALA A 252 23.60 -5.31 113.13
C ALA A 252 22.74 -4.70 114.25
N GLU A 253 21.43 -4.57 114.03
CA GLU A 253 20.48 -4.11 115.04
C GLU A 253 20.35 -5.11 116.19
N GLN A 254 20.30 -6.41 115.89
CA GLN A 254 20.24 -7.46 116.89
C GLN A 254 21.48 -7.48 117.78
N LEU A 255 22.68 -7.47 117.19
CA LEU A 255 23.96 -7.44 117.92
C LEU A 255 24.08 -6.20 118.81
N ARG A 256 23.65 -5.04 118.31
CA ARG A 256 23.62 -3.81 119.12
C ARG A 256 22.62 -3.89 120.26
N ALA A 257 21.45 -4.49 120.03
CA ALA A 257 20.42 -4.64 121.04
C ALA A 257 20.88 -5.60 122.16
N THR A 258 21.46 -6.76 121.81
CA THR A 258 21.98 -7.73 122.78
C THR A 258 23.14 -7.14 123.58
N ALA A 259 24.13 -6.53 122.92
CA ALA A 259 25.27 -5.92 123.59
C ALA A 259 24.85 -4.76 124.51
N ARG A 260 23.87 -3.95 124.08
CA ARG A 260 23.30 -2.89 124.94
C ARG A 260 22.58 -3.46 126.14
N GLN A 261 21.77 -4.50 125.95
CA GLN A 261 21.04 -5.15 127.04
C GLN A 261 22.00 -5.75 128.08
N GLU A 262 23.01 -6.50 127.63
CA GLU A 262 24.01 -7.11 128.50
C GLU A 262 24.89 -6.07 129.22
N ALA A 263 25.26 -4.99 128.54
CA ALA A 263 25.99 -3.88 129.14
C ALA A 263 25.16 -3.16 130.23
N GLU A 264 23.88 -2.88 129.96
CA GLU A 264 22.99 -2.26 130.94
C GLU A 264 22.69 -3.20 132.11
N GLN A 265 22.55 -4.51 131.87
CA GLN A 265 22.36 -5.51 132.92
C GLN A 265 23.60 -5.60 133.83
N THR A 266 24.80 -5.65 133.26
CA THR A 266 26.06 -5.69 134.02
C THR A 266 26.25 -4.42 134.84
N LYS A 267 25.94 -3.24 134.26
CA LYS A 267 25.95 -1.97 135.01
C LYS A 267 24.92 -1.93 136.13
N ALA A 268 23.70 -2.39 135.88
CA ALA A 268 22.64 -2.43 136.88
C ALA A 268 23.00 -3.35 138.05
N GLN A 269 23.51 -4.56 137.76
CA GLN A 269 23.99 -5.50 138.78
C GLN A 269 25.14 -4.91 139.62
N ALA A 270 26.09 -4.23 138.99
CA ALA A 270 27.18 -3.57 139.70
C ALA A 270 26.70 -2.38 140.55
N HIS A 271 25.74 -1.60 140.05
CA HIS A 271 25.13 -0.52 140.81
C HIS A 271 24.31 -1.01 142.00
N GLU A 272 23.55 -2.10 141.83
CA GLU A 272 22.76 -2.72 142.89
C GLU A 272 23.67 -3.32 143.97
N ALA A 273 24.73 -4.05 143.58
CA ALA A 273 25.74 -4.54 144.51
C ALA A 273 26.41 -3.39 145.28
N ALA A 274 26.85 -2.35 144.58
CA ALA A 274 27.44 -1.17 145.19
C ALA A 274 26.47 -0.42 146.13
N GLN A 275 25.17 -0.44 145.84
CA GLN A 275 24.16 0.16 146.71
C GLN A 275 23.89 -0.71 147.94
N ALA A 276 23.77 -2.04 147.78
CA ALA A 276 23.60 -2.98 148.88
C ALA A 276 24.78 -2.91 149.85
N ASP A 277 26.01 -2.83 149.34
CA ASP A 277 27.22 -2.68 150.15
C ASP A 277 27.25 -1.35 150.92
N ARG A 278 26.81 -0.25 150.28
CA ARG A 278 26.66 1.04 150.97
C ARG A 278 25.58 1.01 152.05
N GLU A 279 24.44 0.37 151.78
CA GLU A 279 23.36 0.24 152.76
C GLU A 279 23.78 -0.65 153.94
N ASN A 280 24.52 -1.73 153.68
CA ASN A 280 25.12 -2.58 154.71
C ASN A 280 26.16 -1.80 155.55
N ALA A 281 27.03 -1.02 154.92
CA ALA A 281 27.98 -0.15 155.61
C ALA A 281 27.26 0.93 156.46
N HIS A 282 26.17 1.49 155.95
CA HIS A 282 25.35 2.46 156.69
C HIS A 282 24.64 1.81 157.88
N LYS A 283 24.05 0.62 157.71
CA LYS A 283 23.42 -0.13 158.79
C LYS A 283 24.43 -0.51 159.88
N ALA A 284 25.60 -1.03 159.49
CA ALA A 284 26.68 -1.33 160.43
C ALA A 284 27.15 -0.09 161.21
N ALA A 285 27.25 1.07 160.54
CA ALA A 285 27.58 2.33 161.19
C ALA A 285 26.47 2.82 162.16
N VAL A 286 25.20 2.61 161.83
CA VAL A 286 24.06 3.00 162.67
C VAL A 286 23.88 2.06 163.88
N GLU A 287 24.04 0.76 163.71
CA GLU A 287 23.98 -0.21 164.82
C GLU A 287 25.09 0.03 165.86
N GLN A 288 26.29 0.41 165.41
CA GLN A 288 27.39 0.82 166.30
C GLN A 288 27.10 2.16 167.01
N LEU A 289 26.38 3.08 166.37
CA LEU A 289 25.96 4.36 166.96
C LEU A 289 24.85 4.20 168.03
N ASP A 290 23.95 3.23 167.87
CA ASP A 290 22.92 2.95 168.87
C ASP A 290 23.44 2.12 170.05
N ALA A 291 24.46 1.27 169.84
CA ALA A 291 25.21 0.64 170.94
C ALA A 291 25.98 1.67 171.80
N ALA A 292 26.45 2.76 171.20
CA ALA A 292 27.18 3.83 171.89
C ALA A 292 26.30 4.74 172.78
N ARG A 293 24.96 4.63 172.75
CA ARG A 293 24.05 5.49 173.52
C ARG A 293 23.60 4.91 174.87
N ALA A 294 23.98 3.67 175.21
CA ALA A 294 23.46 2.97 176.40
C ALA A 294 24.39 2.95 177.63
N HIS A 295 25.59 3.55 177.62
CA HIS A 295 26.45 3.63 178.82
C HIS A 295 27.10 5.03 178.94
N ALA A 296 26.39 5.94 179.61
CA ALA A 296 26.89 7.25 179.98
C ALA A 296 27.50 7.18 181.40
N ASP A 297 28.83 7.05 181.45
CA ASP A 297 29.73 7.73 182.41
C ASP A 297 31.15 7.14 182.27
N GLY A 298 31.94 7.75 181.38
CA GLY A 298 33.37 7.46 181.25
C GLY A 298 33.89 7.43 179.81
N ILE A 299 34.63 8.48 179.45
CA ILE A 299 35.71 8.50 178.43
C ILE A 299 35.33 8.92 176.99
N ARG A 300 35.79 10.14 176.64
CA ARG A 300 35.82 10.75 175.29
C ARG A 300 36.94 10.25 174.36
N HIS A 301 37.72 9.24 174.75
CA HIS A 301 38.86 8.76 173.94
C HIS A 301 38.54 7.51 173.09
N GLU A 302 37.66 6.62 173.56
CA GLU A 302 37.26 5.42 172.81
C GLU A 302 36.25 5.72 171.69
N ALA A 303 35.38 6.72 171.86
CA ALA A 303 34.43 7.16 170.83
C ALA A 303 35.12 7.67 169.54
N GLN A 304 36.33 8.23 169.63
CA GLN A 304 37.07 8.71 168.46
C GLN A 304 37.74 7.56 167.68
N LEU A 305 38.17 6.51 168.39
CA LEU A 305 38.78 5.31 167.79
C LEU A 305 37.74 4.47 167.03
N ALA A 306 36.56 4.28 167.62
CA ALA A 306 35.46 3.56 166.97
C ALA A 306 34.94 4.29 165.72
N LEU A 307 34.85 5.62 165.76
CA LEU A 307 34.38 6.43 164.63
C LEU A 307 35.41 6.46 163.47
N ASN A 308 36.71 6.43 163.77
CA ASN A 308 37.75 6.30 162.76
C ASN A 308 37.79 4.89 162.15
N GLN A 309 37.57 3.84 162.95
CA GLN A 309 37.49 2.46 162.44
C GLN A 309 36.25 2.23 161.57
N ALA A 310 35.08 2.75 161.96
CA ALA A 310 33.86 2.67 161.16
C ALA A 310 33.98 3.45 159.83
N ASN A 311 34.63 4.62 159.85
CA ASN A 311 34.90 5.37 158.62
C ASN A 311 35.95 4.70 157.73
N ALA A 312 36.95 4.01 158.30
CA ALA A 312 37.90 3.22 157.54
C ALA A 312 37.23 2.01 156.88
N GLN A 313 36.37 1.29 157.59
CA GLN A 313 35.60 0.17 157.03
C GLN A 313 34.60 0.64 155.96
N ALA A 314 33.92 1.78 156.18
CA ALA A 314 33.05 2.37 155.15
C ALA A 314 33.81 2.92 153.94
N ALA A 315 35.09 3.29 154.10
CA ALA A 315 35.95 3.68 153.00
C ALA A 315 36.45 2.46 152.20
N GLU A 316 36.80 1.37 152.89
CA GLU A 316 37.20 0.09 152.31
C GLU A 316 36.07 -0.50 151.45
N ILE A 317 34.85 -0.57 151.99
CA ILE A 317 33.66 -1.04 151.23
C ILE A 317 33.35 -0.14 150.03
N ARG A 318 33.58 1.18 150.12
CA ARG A 318 33.40 2.09 148.97
C ARG A 318 34.46 1.92 147.89
N GLU A 319 35.68 1.56 148.28
CA GLU A 319 36.78 1.24 147.37
C GLU A 319 36.47 -0.08 146.65
N GLU A 320 36.05 -1.11 147.39
CA GLU A 320 35.58 -2.38 146.82
C GLU A 320 34.40 -2.17 145.84
N ALA A 321 33.37 -1.43 146.23
CA ALA A 321 32.25 -1.10 145.35
C ALA A 321 32.67 -0.27 144.11
N ARG A 322 33.70 0.57 144.23
CA ARG A 322 34.25 1.33 143.12
C ARG A 322 35.02 0.42 142.16
N THR A 323 35.83 -0.49 142.69
CA THR A 323 36.57 -1.46 141.86
C THR A 323 35.64 -2.43 141.15
N GLU A 324 34.55 -2.88 141.79
CA GLU A 324 33.52 -3.70 141.13
C GLU A 324 32.77 -2.92 140.03
N LEU A 325 32.49 -1.63 140.24
CA LEU A 325 31.93 -0.76 139.19
C LEU A 325 32.91 -0.55 138.03
N GLU A 326 34.20 -0.35 138.31
CA GLU A 326 35.25 -0.23 137.29
C GLU A 326 35.43 -1.57 136.52
N LYS A 327 35.32 -2.72 137.19
CA LYS A 327 35.29 -4.05 136.54
C LYS A 327 34.06 -4.21 135.66
N ALA A 328 32.88 -3.81 136.11
CA ALA A 328 31.66 -3.85 135.31
C ALA A 328 31.71 -2.89 134.10
N GLN A 329 32.31 -1.71 134.26
CA GLN A 329 32.53 -0.77 133.17
C GLN A 329 33.51 -1.30 132.12
N THR A 330 34.60 -1.95 132.57
CA THR A 330 35.55 -2.59 131.64
C THR A 330 34.91 -3.78 130.93
N GLN A 331 34.14 -4.62 131.63
CA GLN A 331 33.35 -5.71 131.00
C GLN A 331 32.33 -5.17 129.97
N ALA A 332 31.59 -4.10 130.30
CA ALA A 332 30.68 -3.47 129.36
C ALA A 332 31.42 -2.90 128.12
N SER A 333 32.61 -2.34 128.30
CA SER A 333 33.43 -1.85 127.18
C SER A 333 33.98 -2.99 126.31
N VAL A 334 34.30 -4.15 126.91
CA VAL A 334 34.72 -5.35 126.19
C VAL A 334 33.57 -5.91 125.36
N LEU A 335 32.37 -6.05 125.93
CA LEU A 335 31.18 -6.50 125.19
C LEU A 335 30.81 -5.54 124.04
N GLN A 336 30.99 -4.22 124.24
CA GLN A 336 30.82 -3.23 123.17
C GLN A 336 31.86 -3.41 122.05
N ALA A 337 33.13 -3.65 122.39
CA ALA A 337 34.18 -3.91 121.41
C ALA A 337 33.95 -5.23 120.64
N GLU A 338 33.48 -6.28 121.32
CA GLU A 338 33.09 -7.55 120.67
C GLU A 338 31.92 -7.36 119.71
N ALA A 339 30.92 -6.54 120.08
CA ALA A 339 29.81 -6.19 119.18
C ALA A 339 30.27 -5.37 117.97
N GLU A 340 31.21 -4.44 118.16
CA GLU A 340 31.84 -3.69 117.05
C GLU A 340 32.64 -4.60 116.11
N GLN A 341 33.36 -5.58 116.66
CA GLN A 341 34.07 -6.59 115.85
C GLN A 341 33.10 -7.47 115.06
N ALA A 342 32.00 -7.91 115.66
CA ALA A 342 30.96 -8.67 114.97
C ALA A 342 30.28 -7.84 113.86
N LEU A 343 30.06 -6.53 114.08
CA LEU A 343 29.56 -5.61 113.05
C LEU A 343 30.53 -5.44 111.89
N GLU A 344 31.83 -5.31 112.16
CA GLU A 344 32.84 -5.24 111.11
C GLU A 344 32.93 -6.57 110.34
N ALA A 345 32.82 -7.72 111.01
CA ALA A 345 32.74 -9.01 110.34
C ALA A 345 31.52 -9.08 109.39
N ALA A 346 30.34 -8.71 109.87
CA ALA A 346 29.11 -8.65 109.05
C ALA A 346 29.24 -7.66 107.87
N ARG A 347 29.91 -6.52 108.07
CA ARG A 347 30.22 -5.56 106.98
C ARG A 347 31.15 -6.14 105.93
N THR A 348 32.18 -6.88 106.35
CA THR A 348 33.10 -7.53 105.42
C THR A 348 32.40 -8.63 104.62
N GLU A 349 31.51 -9.40 105.25
CA GLU A 349 30.70 -10.42 104.56
C GLU A 349 29.70 -9.79 103.58
N ALA A 350 29.03 -8.69 103.97
CA ALA A 350 28.21 -7.92 103.04
C ALA A 350 29.04 -7.36 101.86
N ALA A 351 30.27 -6.91 102.10
CA ALA A 351 31.15 -6.39 101.05
C ALA A 351 31.61 -7.48 100.07
N THR A 352 31.94 -8.69 100.54
CA THR A 352 32.31 -9.81 99.65
C THR A 352 31.14 -10.28 98.80
N LEU A 353 29.93 -10.32 99.37
CA LEU A 353 28.74 -10.71 98.63
C LEU A 353 28.30 -9.63 97.62
N LEU A 354 28.42 -8.34 97.96
CA LEU A 354 28.25 -7.24 97.00
C LEU A 354 29.25 -7.31 95.85
N ALA A 355 30.49 -7.72 96.11
CA ALA A 355 31.47 -7.96 95.07
C ALA A 355 31.04 -9.11 94.14
N ALA A 356 30.53 -10.21 94.70
CA ALA A 356 29.99 -11.33 93.91
C ALA A 356 28.74 -10.93 93.09
N ALA A 357 27.85 -10.10 93.63
CA ALA A 357 26.70 -9.57 92.89
C ALA A 357 27.13 -8.65 91.73
N ARG A 358 28.18 -7.84 91.92
CA ARG A 358 28.78 -7.03 90.85
C ARG A 358 29.43 -7.90 89.77
N GLU A 359 30.14 -8.94 90.15
CA GLU A 359 30.74 -9.90 89.21
C GLU A 359 29.65 -10.55 88.35
N ARG A 360 28.54 -11.02 88.93
CA ARG A 360 27.39 -11.55 88.18
C ARG A 360 26.76 -10.52 87.22
N LEU A 361 26.72 -9.25 87.61
CA LEU A 361 26.24 -8.16 86.73
C LEU A 361 27.20 -7.87 85.59
N ASP A 362 28.51 -7.98 85.79
CA ASP A 362 29.50 -7.82 84.74
C ASP A 362 29.52 -9.03 83.80
N GLU A 363 29.36 -10.25 84.33
CA GLU A 363 29.10 -11.46 83.53
C GLU A 363 27.84 -11.30 82.68
N ALA A 364 26.75 -10.79 83.26
CA ALA A 364 25.50 -10.48 82.54
C ALA A 364 25.72 -9.48 81.40
N ARG A 365 26.47 -8.41 81.67
CA ARG A 365 26.82 -7.39 80.65
C ARG A 365 27.63 -8.00 79.52
N THR A 366 28.66 -8.79 79.83
CA THR A 366 29.48 -9.42 78.79
C THR A 366 28.67 -10.42 77.96
N GLN A 367 27.74 -11.16 78.56
CA GLN A 367 26.80 -12.03 77.84
C GLN A 367 25.89 -11.22 76.90
N ALA A 368 25.31 -10.12 77.36
CA ALA A 368 24.49 -9.24 76.53
C ALA A 368 25.31 -8.62 75.38
N GLU A 369 26.53 -8.17 75.65
CA GLU A 369 27.45 -7.64 74.62
C GLU A 369 27.80 -8.70 73.57
N MET A 370 28.02 -9.95 73.99
CA MET A 370 28.24 -11.07 73.07
C MET A 370 27.01 -11.35 72.19
N MET A 371 25.80 -11.31 72.75
CA MET A 371 24.56 -11.50 71.98
C MET A 371 24.29 -10.33 71.02
N HIS A 372 24.57 -9.08 71.42
CA HIS A 372 24.52 -7.94 70.51
C HIS A 372 25.60 -8.00 69.42
N ALA A 373 26.80 -8.51 69.74
CA ALA A 373 27.82 -8.76 68.74
C ALA A 373 27.40 -9.88 67.78
N ALA A 374 26.74 -10.93 68.26
CA ALA A 374 26.15 -11.99 67.44
C ALA A 374 25.03 -11.44 66.54
N ALA A 375 24.14 -10.58 67.04
CA ALA A 375 23.11 -9.91 66.24
C ALA A 375 23.72 -9.01 65.14
N ARG A 376 24.82 -8.29 65.44
CA ARG A 376 25.56 -7.51 64.44
C ARG A 376 26.21 -8.39 63.37
N ARG A 377 26.79 -9.53 63.76
CA ARG A 377 27.35 -10.50 62.81
C ARG A 377 26.26 -11.11 61.92
N SER A 378 25.16 -11.57 62.52
CA SER A 378 23.99 -12.09 61.80
C SER A 378 23.44 -11.08 60.79
N ARG A 379 23.31 -9.80 61.15
CA ARG A 379 22.94 -8.73 60.21
C ARG A 379 23.94 -8.58 59.07
N SER A 380 25.24 -8.55 59.37
CA SER A 380 26.28 -8.43 58.33
C SER A 380 26.32 -9.63 57.39
N GLU A 381 26.16 -10.85 57.91
CA GLU A 381 26.10 -12.08 57.13
C GLU A 381 24.85 -12.10 56.25
N ALA A 382 23.71 -11.65 56.77
CA ALA A 382 22.49 -11.54 55.99
C ALA A 382 22.58 -10.45 54.91
N ASP A 383 23.20 -9.29 55.20
CA ASP A 383 23.42 -8.24 54.20
C ASP A 383 24.29 -8.75 53.03
N LEU A 384 25.31 -9.55 53.34
CA LEU A 384 26.13 -10.24 52.33
C LEU A 384 25.31 -11.25 51.52
N ALA A 385 24.54 -12.12 52.18
CA ALA A 385 23.69 -13.10 51.50
C ALA A 385 22.63 -12.43 50.60
N ILE A 386 22.06 -11.31 51.03
CA ILE A 386 21.12 -10.52 50.22
C ILE A 386 21.83 -9.87 49.03
N ALA A 387 23.06 -9.40 49.20
CA ALA A 387 23.87 -8.86 48.11
C ALA A 387 24.24 -9.92 47.08
N GLU A 388 24.65 -11.12 47.52
CA GLU A 388 24.92 -12.27 46.68
C GLU A 388 23.67 -12.71 45.91
N GLN A 389 22.54 -12.89 46.61
CA GLN A 389 21.27 -13.26 45.97
C GLN A 389 20.79 -12.21 44.98
N ARG A 390 21.03 -10.92 45.26
CA ARG A 390 20.73 -9.83 44.32
C ARG A 390 21.61 -9.92 43.07
N GLU A 391 22.89 -10.21 43.22
CA GLU A 391 23.80 -10.37 42.09
C GLU A 391 23.41 -11.58 41.24
N GLU A 392 23.10 -12.73 41.87
CA GLU A 392 22.65 -13.94 41.19
C GLU A 392 21.33 -13.73 40.45
N SER A 393 20.30 -13.20 41.12
CA SER A 393 19.01 -12.91 40.49
C SER A 393 19.14 -11.86 39.38
N ALA A 394 19.99 -10.85 39.53
CA ALA A 394 20.27 -9.88 38.48
C ALA A 394 20.94 -10.51 37.26
N LYS A 395 21.90 -11.43 37.47
CA LYS A 395 22.53 -12.20 36.39
C LYS A 395 21.50 -13.07 35.65
N VAL A 396 20.69 -13.85 36.39
CA VAL A 396 19.64 -14.68 35.79
C VAL A 396 18.66 -13.84 34.97
N ILE A 397 18.19 -12.71 35.50
CA ILE A 397 17.29 -11.81 34.77
C ILE A 397 17.98 -11.21 33.53
N ALA A 398 19.27 -10.87 33.62
CA ALA A 398 20.03 -10.36 32.48
C ALA A 398 20.22 -11.41 31.38
N ASP A 399 20.56 -12.65 31.76
CA ASP A 399 20.72 -13.77 30.83
C ASP A 399 19.39 -14.14 30.17
N GLU A 400 18.31 -14.20 30.95
CA GLU A 400 16.96 -14.42 30.41
C GLU A 400 16.53 -13.29 29.47
N ALA A 401 16.84 -12.02 29.81
CA ALA A 401 16.55 -10.88 28.95
C ALA A 401 17.36 -10.92 27.65
N ALA A 402 18.64 -11.28 27.69
CA ALA A 402 19.47 -11.45 26.50
C ALA A 402 18.94 -12.57 25.61
N ALA A 403 18.64 -13.74 26.19
CA ALA A 403 18.06 -14.86 25.46
C ALA A 403 16.67 -14.55 24.89
N ALA A 404 15.88 -13.71 25.57
CA ALA A 404 14.59 -13.27 25.07
C ALA A 404 14.72 -12.25 23.93
N GLN A 405 15.68 -11.32 24.02
CA GLN A 405 16.02 -10.40 22.92
C GLN A 405 16.48 -11.15 21.68
N GLU A 406 17.29 -12.20 21.84
CA GLU A 406 17.72 -13.07 20.74
C GLU A 406 16.52 -13.76 20.09
N ARG A 407 15.61 -14.36 20.89
CA ARG A 407 14.37 -14.97 20.38
C ARG A 407 13.48 -13.98 19.65
N VAL A 408 13.29 -12.77 20.20
CA VAL A 408 12.52 -11.70 19.54
C VAL A 408 13.19 -11.28 18.23
N THR A 409 14.51 -11.13 18.22
CA THR A 409 15.28 -10.74 17.02
C THR A 409 15.19 -11.83 15.95
N ALA A 410 15.34 -13.11 16.34
CA ALA A 410 15.21 -14.24 15.43
C ALA A 410 13.81 -14.30 14.80
N LEU A 411 12.74 -14.15 15.60
CA LEU A 411 11.38 -14.11 15.07
C LEU A 411 11.16 -12.91 14.14
N VAL A 412 11.67 -11.73 14.51
CA VAL A 412 11.59 -10.54 13.64
C VAL A 412 12.28 -10.80 12.31
N THR A 413 13.49 -11.35 12.31
CA THR A 413 14.21 -11.69 11.08
C THR A 413 13.41 -12.67 10.23
N GLU A 414 12.99 -13.81 10.80
CA GLU A 414 12.19 -14.83 10.09
C GLU A 414 10.88 -14.25 9.53
N SER A 415 10.20 -13.43 10.33
CA SER A 415 8.95 -12.76 9.93
C SER A 415 9.16 -11.76 8.79
N THR A 416 10.27 -10.99 8.84
CA THR A 416 10.63 -10.05 7.77
C THR A 416 11.06 -10.77 6.49
N GLU A 417 11.75 -11.90 6.59
CA GLU A 417 12.09 -12.74 5.44
C GLU A 417 10.83 -13.33 4.79
N ARG A 418 9.91 -13.90 5.59
CA ARG A 418 8.61 -14.39 5.08
C ARG A 418 7.80 -13.29 4.40
N ALA A 419 7.80 -12.07 4.95
CA ALA A 419 7.13 -10.92 4.33
C ALA A 419 7.81 -10.51 3.02
N ALA A 420 9.14 -10.45 2.98
CA ALA A 420 9.91 -10.14 1.78
C ALA A 420 9.71 -11.20 0.67
N GLU A 421 9.67 -12.48 1.02
CA GLU A 421 9.34 -13.55 0.07
C GLU A 421 7.93 -13.39 -0.49
N ALA A 422 6.96 -12.98 0.33
CA ALA A 422 5.61 -12.75 -0.13
C ALA A 422 5.54 -11.54 -1.08
N GLU A 423 6.25 -10.45 -0.77
CA GLU A 423 6.40 -9.29 -1.66
C GLU A 423 7.08 -9.70 -2.98
N GLN A 424 8.12 -10.53 -2.93
CA GLN A 424 8.76 -11.06 -4.14
C GLN A 424 7.75 -11.85 -5.00
N ARG A 425 6.96 -12.75 -4.41
CA ARG A 425 5.91 -13.48 -5.14
C ARG A 425 4.87 -12.54 -5.76
N THR A 426 4.53 -11.43 -5.10
CA THR A 426 3.63 -10.43 -5.71
C THR A 426 4.26 -9.73 -6.91
N ASN A 427 5.54 -9.38 -6.81
CA ASN A 427 6.27 -8.75 -7.91
C ASN A 427 6.43 -9.72 -9.10
N GLU A 428 6.70 -11.00 -8.82
CA GLU A 428 6.72 -12.05 -9.84
C GLU A 428 5.35 -12.21 -10.50
N ALA A 429 4.25 -12.20 -9.74
CA ALA A 429 2.89 -12.24 -10.29
C ALA A 429 2.58 -11.01 -11.17
N ILE A 430 3.03 -9.81 -10.76
CA ILE A 430 2.88 -8.58 -11.56
C ILE A 430 3.70 -8.68 -12.86
N ALA A 431 4.93 -9.17 -12.80
CA ALA A 431 5.76 -9.38 -13.97
C ALA A 431 5.15 -10.41 -14.93
N GLN A 432 4.56 -11.50 -14.40
CA GLN A 432 3.81 -12.47 -15.19
C GLN A 432 2.57 -11.84 -15.84
N LEU A 433 1.84 -10.97 -15.13
CA LEU A 433 0.72 -10.23 -15.70
C LEU A 433 1.16 -9.35 -16.88
N GLN A 434 2.26 -8.61 -16.73
CA GLN A 434 2.81 -7.78 -17.80
C GLN A 434 3.18 -8.62 -19.02
N LYS A 435 3.82 -9.77 -18.80
CA LYS A 435 4.15 -10.72 -19.86
C LYS A 435 2.89 -11.26 -20.56
N VAL A 436 1.87 -11.67 -19.82
CA VAL A 436 0.60 -12.16 -20.40
C VAL A 436 -0.08 -11.04 -21.20
N GLN A 437 -0.03 -9.80 -20.74
CA GLN A 437 -0.56 -8.64 -21.48
C GLN A 437 0.18 -8.42 -22.80
N GLU A 438 1.52 -8.47 -22.80
CA GLU A 438 2.34 -8.34 -24.01
C GLU A 438 2.07 -9.48 -25.01
N GLU A 439 2.06 -10.73 -24.53
CA GLU A 439 1.77 -11.90 -25.35
C GLU A 439 0.36 -11.84 -25.95
N THR A 440 -0.65 -11.47 -25.16
CA THR A 440 -2.03 -11.36 -25.64
C THR A 440 -2.20 -10.20 -26.63
N ALA A 441 -1.52 -9.06 -26.41
CA ALA A 441 -1.52 -7.94 -27.35
C ALA A 441 -0.87 -8.31 -28.70
N HIS A 442 0.21 -9.10 -28.65
CA HIS A 442 0.85 -9.64 -29.84
C HIS A 442 -0.07 -10.60 -30.59
N LEU A 443 -0.67 -11.56 -29.89
CA LEU A 443 -1.62 -12.52 -30.47
C LEU A 443 -2.82 -11.82 -31.12
N ARG A 444 -3.40 -10.78 -30.49
CA ARG A 444 -4.46 -9.97 -31.10
C ARG A 444 -4.00 -9.36 -32.42
N THR A 445 -2.81 -8.76 -32.43
CA THR A 445 -2.30 -8.07 -33.61
C THR A 445 -2.09 -9.07 -34.75
N GLN A 446 -1.60 -10.26 -34.44
CA GLN A 446 -1.49 -11.35 -35.41
C GLN A 446 -2.85 -11.84 -35.92
N ALA A 447 -3.81 -12.09 -35.04
CA ALA A 447 -5.15 -12.54 -35.42
C ALA A 447 -5.87 -11.51 -36.30
N THR A 448 -5.77 -10.21 -35.97
CA THR A 448 -6.34 -9.13 -36.78
C THR A 448 -5.69 -9.05 -38.16
N ARG A 449 -4.36 -9.18 -38.22
CA ARG A 449 -3.63 -9.19 -39.50
C ARG A 449 -4.04 -10.38 -40.37
N GLN A 450 -4.11 -11.58 -39.79
CA GLN A 450 -4.54 -12.78 -40.52
C GLN A 450 -5.97 -12.63 -41.05
N ALA A 451 -6.87 -12.05 -40.25
CA ALA A 451 -8.23 -11.78 -40.68
C ALA A 451 -8.28 -10.74 -41.83
N GLN A 452 -7.45 -9.70 -41.77
CA GLN A 452 -7.31 -8.72 -42.87
C GLN A 452 -6.79 -9.36 -44.16
N GLU A 453 -5.73 -10.16 -44.07
CA GLU A 453 -5.18 -10.88 -45.22
C GLU A 453 -6.22 -11.81 -45.86
N GLN A 454 -6.99 -12.55 -45.05
CA GLN A 454 -8.08 -13.41 -45.54
C GLN A 454 -9.23 -12.62 -46.17
N ALA A 455 -9.62 -11.49 -45.56
CA ALA A 455 -10.66 -10.61 -46.10
C ALA A 455 -10.26 -10.01 -47.45
N ASP A 456 -9.00 -9.58 -47.58
CA ASP A 456 -8.42 -9.04 -48.80
C ASP A 456 -8.34 -10.11 -49.91
N GLU A 457 -7.97 -11.35 -49.56
CA GLU A 457 -7.94 -12.47 -50.49
C GLU A 457 -9.34 -12.80 -51.04
N ILE A 458 -10.36 -12.82 -50.17
CA ILE A 458 -11.77 -13.02 -50.58
C ILE A 458 -12.21 -11.92 -51.55
N LEU A 459 -11.91 -10.65 -51.24
CA LEU A 459 -12.27 -9.52 -52.10
C LEU A 459 -11.52 -9.54 -53.42
N ALA A 460 -10.23 -9.86 -53.42
CA ALA A 460 -9.43 -9.98 -54.63
C ALA A 460 -9.97 -11.09 -55.55
N GLN A 461 -10.29 -12.26 -54.98
CA GLN A 461 -10.86 -13.37 -55.73
C GLN A 461 -12.25 -13.02 -56.29
N ALA A 462 -13.11 -12.39 -55.49
CA ALA A 462 -14.43 -11.94 -55.94
C ALA A 462 -14.36 -10.90 -57.07
N ARG A 463 -13.41 -9.96 -57.01
CA ARG A 463 -13.16 -8.99 -58.10
C ARG A 463 -12.72 -9.70 -59.38
N LYS A 464 -11.84 -10.68 -59.28
CA LYS A 464 -11.40 -11.49 -60.43
C LYS A 464 -12.56 -12.28 -61.04
N ASP A 465 -13.39 -12.90 -60.21
CA ASP A 465 -14.55 -13.68 -60.67
C ASP A 465 -15.63 -12.77 -61.27
N ALA A 466 -15.90 -11.61 -60.68
CA ALA A 466 -16.81 -10.59 -61.22
C ALA A 466 -16.33 -10.05 -62.58
N GLU A 467 -15.03 -9.80 -62.73
CA GLU A 467 -14.47 -9.36 -64.01
C GLU A 467 -14.57 -10.47 -65.07
N ARG A 468 -14.30 -11.72 -64.69
CA ARG A 468 -14.48 -12.86 -65.60
C ARG A 468 -15.94 -12.96 -66.08
N ILE A 469 -16.92 -12.85 -65.19
CA ILE A 469 -18.35 -12.88 -65.55
C ILE A 469 -18.68 -11.78 -66.56
N ARG A 470 -18.17 -10.57 -66.36
CA ARG A 470 -18.39 -9.43 -67.27
C ARG A 470 -17.75 -9.64 -68.63
N VAL A 471 -16.50 -10.12 -68.68
CA VAL A 471 -15.76 -10.39 -69.91
C VAL A 471 -16.44 -11.51 -70.70
N GLU A 472 -16.75 -12.63 -70.05
CA GLU A 472 -17.44 -13.77 -70.68
C GLU A 472 -18.81 -13.35 -71.25
N ALA A 473 -19.60 -12.56 -70.51
CA ALA A 473 -20.88 -12.05 -70.99
C ALA A 473 -20.72 -11.03 -72.13
N ALA A 474 -19.68 -10.19 -72.11
CA ALA A 474 -19.40 -9.26 -73.20
C ALA A 474 -18.97 -9.98 -74.48
N GLU A 475 -18.15 -11.04 -74.36
CA GLU A 475 -17.77 -11.90 -75.46
C GLU A 475 -18.97 -12.64 -76.05
N GLN A 476 -19.82 -13.23 -75.22
CA GLN A 476 -21.06 -13.89 -75.64
C GLN A 476 -22.00 -12.93 -76.38
N ALA A 477 -22.25 -11.74 -75.80
CA ALA A 477 -23.05 -10.70 -76.44
C ALA A 477 -22.45 -10.24 -77.79
N ALA A 478 -21.12 -10.13 -77.90
CA ALA A 478 -20.45 -9.78 -79.15
C ALA A 478 -20.57 -10.90 -80.20
N GLN A 479 -20.48 -12.16 -79.78
CA GLN A 479 -20.66 -13.32 -80.65
C GLN A 479 -22.10 -13.40 -81.20
N GLU A 480 -23.12 -13.18 -80.35
CA GLU A 480 -24.53 -13.16 -80.75
C GLU A 480 -24.83 -12.02 -81.74
N LEU A 481 -24.30 -10.82 -81.47
CA LEU A 481 -24.44 -9.67 -82.37
C LEU A 481 -23.72 -9.92 -83.71
N SER A 482 -22.52 -10.50 -83.69
CA SER A 482 -21.78 -10.83 -84.93
C SER A 482 -22.49 -11.92 -85.74
N ALA A 483 -23.03 -12.94 -85.08
CA ALA A 483 -23.82 -13.99 -85.73
C ALA A 483 -25.08 -13.43 -86.38
N THR A 484 -25.79 -12.55 -85.68
CA THR A 484 -26.99 -11.87 -86.21
C THR A 484 -26.62 -10.93 -87.36
N GLN A 485 -25.50 -10.20 -87.25
CA GLN A 485 -25.02 -9.32 -88.32
C GLN A 485 -24.74 -10.11 -89.61
N LYS A 486 -24.10 -11.27 -89.51
CA LYS A 486 -23.88 -12.16 -90.67
C LYS A 486 -25.20 -12.63 -91.30
N GLN A 487 -26.22 -12.93 -90.49
CA GLN A 487 -27.54 -13.29 -90.99
C GLN A 487 -28.22 -12.11 -91.71
N VAL A 488 -28.09 -10.90 -91.16
CA VAL A 488 -28.60 -9.66 -91.79
C VAL A 488 -27.89 -9.37 -93.11
N ASP A 489 -26.57 -9.55 -93.17
CA ASP A 489 -25.81 -9.37 -94.40
C ASP A 489 -26.23 -10.40 -95.47
N SER A 490 -26.46 -11.66 -95.09
CA SER A 490 -27.03 -12.67 -96.00
C SER A 490 -28.43 -12.28 -96.51
N LEU A 491 -29.32 -11.78 -95.63
CA LEU A 491 -30.66 -11.32 -96.03
C LEU A 491 -30.58 -10.10 -96.97
N ARG A 492 -29.59 -9.22 -96.78
CA ARG A 492 -29.33 -8.07 -97.67
C ARG A 492 -28.78 -8.53 -99.02
N GLU A 493 -27.85 -9.48 -99.05
CA GLU A 493 -27.35 -10.08 -100.29
C GLU A 493 -28.47 -10.79 -101.06
N GLU A 494 -29.34 -11.54 -100.37
CA GLU A 494 -30.54 -12.15 -100.98
C GLU A 494 -31.48 -11.09 -101.54
N ARG A 495 -31.75 -10.02 -100.78
CA ARG A 495 -32.56 -8.88 -101.23
C ARG A 495 -31.98 -8.21 -102.48
N ASP A 496 -30.67 -7.99 -102.50
CA ASP A 496 -29.96 -7.30 -103.59
C ASP A 496 -29.87 -8.20 -104.83
N SER A 497 -29.69 -9.51 -104.64
CA SER A 497 -29.79 -10.52 -105.70
C SER A 497 -31.19 -10.55 -106.31
N ILE A 498 -32.24 -10.53 -105.50
CA ILE A 498 -33.64 -10.42 -105.98
C ILE A 498 -33.84 -9.11 -106.74
N ALA A 499 -33.31 -7.99 -106.24
CA ALA A 499 -33.39 -6.68 -106.91
C ALA A 499 -32.67 -6.69 -108.27
N SER A 500 -31.47 -7.27 -108.34
CA SER A 500 -30.71 -7.42 -109.59
C SER A 500 -31.42 -8.34 -110.58
N HIS A 501 -31.95 -9.49 -110.14
CA HIS A 501 -32.68 -10.41 -111.01
C HIS A 501 -33.90 -9.75 -111.66
N LEU A 502 -34.60 -8.89 -110.94
CA LEU A 502 -35.72 -8.11 -111.48
C LEU A 502 -35.26 -7.01 -112.44
N HIS A 503 -34.13 -6.36 -112.15
CA HIS A 503 -33.52 -5.40 -113.07
C HIS A 503 -33.09 -6.07 -114.39
N ASP A 504 -32.53 -7.28 -114.32
CA ASP A 504 -32.16 -8.08 -115.48
C ASP A 504 -33.39 -8.55 -116.27
N LEU A 505 -34.45 -9.00 -115.58
CA LEU A 505 -35.73 -9.33 -116.22
C LEU A 505 -36.37 -8.11 -116.90
N ARG A 506 -36.28 -6.92 -116.29
CA ARG A 506 -36.74 -5.64 -116.88
C ARG A 506 -35.92 -5.27 -118.13
N THR A 507 -34.62 -5.48 -118.09
CA THR A 507 -33.71 -5.20 -119.21
C THR A 507 -33.96 -6.16 -120.38
N LEU A 508 -34.13 -7.45 -120.10
CA LEU A 508 -34.41 -8.50 -121.10
C LEU A 508 -35.80 -8.37 -121.76
N LEU A 509 -36.82 -7.88 -121.05
CA LEU A 509 -38.17 -7.69 -121.60
C LEU A 509 -38.34 -6.39 -122.40
N SER A 510 -37.41 -5.44 -122.31
CA SER A 510 -37.51 -4.12 -122.94
C SER A 510 -37.06 -4.01 -124.40
N GLY A 511 -36.53 -5.08 -125.01
CA GLY A 511 -36.39 -5.20 -126.48
C GLY A 511 -35.41 -4.26 -127.20
N ALA A 512 -34.11 -4.63 -127.16
CA ALA A 512 -33.00 -4.40 -128.14
C ALA A 512 -32.43 -2.96 -128.40
N PRO A 513 -31.16 -2.79 -128.90
CA PRO A 513 -30.10 -3.75 -129.21
C PRO A 513 -28.78 -3.59 -128.39
N MET A 514 -27.93 -4.62 -128.50
CA MET A 514 -26.55 -4.66 -128.01
C MET A 514 -25.64 -3.69 -128.78
N ASP A 515 -24.83 -2.94 -128.04
CA ASP A 515 -23.58 -2.38 -128.53
C ASP A 515 -22.41 -2.81 -127.64
N VAL A 516 -21.25 -2.86 -128.28
CA VAL A 516 -20.18 -3.82 -128.04
C VAL A 516 -19.19 -3.37 -126.96
N VAL A 517 -18.79 -4.37 -126.16
CA VAL A 517 -17.65 -4.49 -125.25
C VAL A 517 -16.34 -3.82 -125.72
N ALA A 518 -15.66 -3.12 -124.81
CA ALA A 518 -14.20 -3.20 -124.67
C ALA A 518 -13.73 -2.93 -123.22
N PRO A 519 -12.63 -3.56 -122.76
CA PRO A 519 -12.46 -4.00 -121.38
C PRO A 519 -11.33 -3.29 -120.64
N SER A 520 -11.29 -3.38 -119.30
CA SER A 520 -10.05 -3.35 -118.50
C SER A 520 -10.30 -3.98 -117.13
N ALA A 521 -9.84 -5.21 -116.96
CA ALA A 521 -9.48 -5.80 -115.67
C ALA A 521 -7.95 -5.60 -115.44
N PRO A 522 -7.30 -6.30 -114.51
CA PRO A 522 -7.01 -5.92 -113.13
C PRO A 522 -5.51 -5.65 -112.89
N SER A 523 -5.14 -5.07 -111.74
CA SER A 523 -3.81 -5.26 -111.14
C SER A 523 -3.92 -5.19 -109.62
N ALA A 524 -3.37 -6.23 -109.00
CA ALA A 524 -3.18 -6.41 -107.57
C ALA A 524 -1.84 -5.78 -107.11
N PRO A 525 -1.23 -6.27 -106.03
CA PRO A 525 -0.84 -5.53 -104.82
C PRO A 525 0.58 -4.94 -104.86
N ASP A 526 0.88 -4.02 -103.94
CA ASP A 526 2.23 -3.97 -103.33
C ASP A 526 2.18 -3.29 -101.95
N GLN A 527 2.74 -3.99 -100.97
CA GLN A 527 3.23 -3.44 -99.70
C GLN A 527 4.50 -2.59 -99.98
N PRO A 528 4.90 -1.70 -99.07
CA PRO A 528 5.82 -2.10 -97.98
C PRO A 528 5.34 -1.59 -96.62
N GLU A 529 5.43 -2.37 -95.54
CA GLU A 529 6.64 -2.50 -94.70
C GLU A 529 7.21 -1.14 -94.27
N ILE A 530 6.85 -0.65 -93.07
CA ILE A 530 7.80 -0.38 -91.97
C ILE A 530 7.09 -0.64 -90.63
N ALA A 531 7.57 -1.70 -89.97
CA ALA A 531 7.75 -1.96 -88.55
C ALA A 531 7.11 -1.00 -87.50
N ASP A 532 6.29 -1.59 -86.63
CA ASP A 532 6.67 -1.94 -85.25
C ASP A 532 7.67 -0.99 -84.55
N GLN A 533 7.23 -0.30 -83.50
CA GLN A 533 7.32 -0.86 -82.14
C GLN A 533 6.77 0.11 -81.08
N GLU A 534 5.80 -0.42 -80.32
CA GLU A 534 5.68 -0.34 -78.86
C GLU A 534 5.92 1.01 -78.16
N GLN A 535 4.82 1.66 -77.78
CA GLN A 535 4.75 2.38 -76.50
C GLN A 535 3.52 1.88 -75.73
N GLN A 536 3.75 0.82 -74.95
CA GLN A 536 2.89 0.45 -73.84
C GLN A 536 3.19 1.39 -72.67
N ASP A 537 2.11 2.01 -72.20
CA ASP A 537 1.69 2.06 -70.80
C ASP A 537 2.76 1.81 -69.74
N ALA A 538 2.97 2.79 -68.87
CA ALA A 538 2.27 2.76 -67.58
C ALA A 538 2.70 3.96 -66.73
N LEU A 539 1.69 4.79 -66.42
CA LEU A 539 1.59 5.53 -65.17
C LEU A 539 1.82 4.54 -64.01
N GLY A 540 2.69 4.79 -63.04
CA GLY A 540 2.71 5.97 -62.20
C GLY A 540 2.03 5.61 -60.88
N SER A 541 2.83 5.25 -59.86
CA SER A 541 2.41 5.36 -58.47
C SER A 541 3.62 5.34 -57.53
N ASP A 542 3.67 6.42 -56.76
CA ASP A 542 4.42 6.70 -55.53
C ASP A 542 4.79 5.49 -54.64
N GLU A 543 6.04 5.56 -54.17
CA GLU A 543 6.57 5.50 -52.78
C GLU A 543 5.77 4.76 -51.67
N PRO A 544 6.42 4.19 -50.61
CA PRO A 544 7.61 4.75 -49.94
C PRO A 544 8.61 3.75 -49.30
N ALA A 545 9.66 4.31 -48.71
CA ALA A 545 10.19 3.98 -47.37
C ALA A 545 11.67 3.54 -47.25
N THR A 546 12.37 4.38 -46.50
CA THR A 546 13.31 4.05 -45.40
C THR A 546 14.75 3.59 -45.69
N THR A 547 15.66 4.50 -45.28
CA THR A 547 16.71 4.28 -44.29
C THR A 547 17.70 3.15 -44.53
N THR A 548 18.98 3.50 -44.75
CA THR A 548 20.11 3.07 -43.89
C THR A 548 21.43 3.74 -44.30
N GLY A 549 22.07 4.40 -43.31
CA GLY A 549 23.49 4.23 -43.04
C GLY A 549 24.50 5.11 -43.77
N ALA A 550 25.06 6.09 -43.07
CA ALA A 550 26.48 6.44 -43.22
C ALA A 550 27.04 7.12 -41.97
N GLN A 551 27.95 6.42 -41.31
CA GLN A 551 28.91 7.01 -40.39
C GLN A 551 30.01 7.76 -41.15
N ARG A 552 30.68 8.65 -40.42
CA ARG A 552 32.08 9.10 -40.52
C ARG A 552 32.40 10.40 -41.28
N ARG A 553 32.76 11.38 -40.42
CA ARG A 553 34.09 12.02 -40.30
C ARG A 553 34.42 13.23 -41.21
N ILE A 554 34.70 14.33 -40.47
CA ILE A 554 35.94 15.12 -40.49
C ILE A 554 35.95 16.46 -41.29
N LYS A 555 36.08 17.52 -40.48
CA LYS A 555 36.93 18.73 -40.56
C LYS A 555 36.45 20.03 -41.23
N ARG A 556 36.74 21.09 -40.43
CA ARG A 556 37.10 22.49 -40.73
C ARG A 556 35.91 23.40 -41.05
N ALA A 557 35.81 24.62 -40.49
CA ALA A 557 36.75 25.46 -39.74
C ALA A 557 35.99 26.30 -38.71
#